data_AF-A0A8J4CH41-F1
#
_entry.id   AF-A0A8J4CH41-F1
#
_cell.length_a   1.000
_cell.length_b   1.000
_cell.length_c   1.000
_cell.angle_alpha   90.00
_cell.angle_beta   90.00
_cell.angle_gamma   90.00
#
_symmetry.space_group_name_H-M   'P 1'
#
loop_
_entity.id
_entity.type
_entity.pdbx_description
1 polymer ?
#
loop_
_entity_poly.entity_id
_entity_poly.type
_entity_poly.pdbx_seq_one_letter_code
_entity_poly.pdbx_strand_id
1 'polypeptide(L)'
;MSATLGRDTGTITQYKQPDFVKERFTGNHCSQFEMNNLPSQKYETLPLKHGHLPGYMGHVPGANGSIAQRKAQSALHTQNHLATASLLPKESPQTDMSLVDLRPEQRSMAKVYMYAEDAKSDFLKFPTPKTFDHRRS
;
A
#
# COMPACT_ATOMS: atom_id res chain seq x y z
N MET A 1 3.39 3.43 27.64
CA MET A 1 2.95 3.40 26.23
C MET A 1 3.06 1.96 25.76
N SER A 2 2.00 1.38 25.18
CA SER A 2 1.99 -0.02 24.72
C SER A 2 2.50 -0.11 23.28
N ALA A 3 3.44 -1.00 22.99
CA ALA A 3 4.01 -1.16 21.66
C ALA A 3 3.17 -2.12 20.82
N THR A 4 3.02 -1.86 19.51
CA THR A 4 2.27 -2.73 18.60
C THR A 4 3.22 -3.51 17.70
N LEU A 5 3.05 -4.83 17.64
CA LEU A 5 3.71 -5.69 16.65
C LEU A 5 3.04 -5.52 15.28
N GLY A 6 3.83 -5.16 14.27
CA GLY A 6 3.39 -5.12 12.88
C GLY A 6 3.09 -6.53 12.37
N ARG A 7 1.86 -6.72 11.86
CA ARG A 7 1.45 -7.96 11.20
C ARG A 7 2.44 -8.26 10.06
N ASP A 8 2.94 -9.50 10.02
CA ASP A 8 3.83 -10.08 9.00
C ASP A 8 5.25 -9.47 8.86
N THR A 9 5.51 -8.28 9.40
CA THR A 9 6.83 -7.61 9.35
C THR A 9 7.74 -7.98 10.53
N GLY A 10 7.15 -8.32 11.68
CA GLY A 10 7.89 -8.59 12.93
C GLY A 10 8.43 -7.32 13.62
N THR A 11 8.14 -6.14 13.08
CA THR A 11 8.66 -4.86 13.58
C THR A 11 7.71 -4.26 14.61
N ILE A 12 8.26 -3.74 15.70
CA ILE A 12 7.49 -3.17 16.81
C ILE A 12 7.60 -1.65 16.80
N THR A 13 6.45 -0.98 16.73
CA THR A 13 6.36 0.49 16.74
C THR A 13 5.34 0.98 17.77
N GLN A 14 5.46 2.24 18.19
CA GLN A 14 4.47 2.86 19.09
C GLN A 14 3.09 2.98 18.43
N TYR A 15 3.07 3.28 17.13
CA TYR A 15 1.84 3.44 16.35
C TYR A 15 1.56 2.22 15.50
N LYS A 16 0.28 1.94 15.27
CA LYS A 16 -0.17 0.92 14.31
C LYS A 16 -0.07 1.47 12.89
N GLN A 17 0.26 0.60 11.94
CA GLN A 17 0.11 0.93 10.53
C GLN A 17 -1.40 1.11 10.21
N PRO A 18 -1.78 2.07 9.36
CA PRO A 18 -3.16 2.25 8.91
C PRO A 18 -3.73 0.99 8.24
N ASP A 19 -5.04 0.80 8.34
CA ASP A 19 -5.70 -0.42 7.86
C ASP A 19 -5.56 -0.59 6.33
N PHE A 20 -5.60 0.51 5.58
CA PHE A 20 -5.47 0.48 4.11
C PHE A 20 -4.10 -0.02 3.61
N VAL A 21 -3.08 0.04 4.48
CA VAL A 21 -1.72 -0.43 4.24
C VAL A 21 -1.50 -1.82 4.82
N LYS A 22 -1.86 -2.01 6.10
CA LYS A 22 -1.49 -3.23 6.85
C LYS A 22 -2.17 -4.50 6.31
N GLU A 23 -3.33 -4.37 5.69
CA GLU A 23 -4.07 -5.52 5.12
C GLU A 23 -3.47 -6.00 3.78
N ARG A 24 -2.48 -5.28 3.23
CA ARG A 24 -1.95 -5.50 1.88
C ARG A 24 -0.42 -5.56 1.81
N PHE A 25 0.26 -5.84 2.92
CA PHE A 25 1.70 -6.07 2.88
C PHE A 25 2.06 -7.29 2.02
N THR A 26 3.10 -7.13 1.21
CA THR A 26 3.71 -8.23 0.45
C THR A 26 4.81 -8.91 1.28
N GLY A 27 5.20 -10.13 0.90
CA GLY A 27 6.26 -10.88 1.58
C GLY A 27 7.64 -10.20 1.55
N ASN A 28 7.80 -9.16 0.73
CA ASN A 28 8.98 -8.32 0.69
C ASN A 28 9.13 -7.37 1.89
N HIS A 29 8.03 -7.04 2.58
CA HIS A 29 8.01 -6.20 3.79
C HIS A 29 8.31 -7.06 5.02
N CYS A 30 9.59 -7.26 5.32
CA CYS A 30 10.03 -8.11 6.42
C CYS A 30 11.26 -7.54 7.11
N SER A 31 11.41 -7.87 8.40
CA SER A 31 12.60 -7.55 9.19
C SER A 31 13.76 -8.53 8.95
N GLN A 32 13.46 -9.78 8.56
CA GLN A 32 14.45 -10.82 8.34
C GLN A 32 14.17 -11.59 7.04
N PHE A 33 15.21 -11.78 6.23
CA PHE A 33 15.14 -12.58 5.01
C PHE A 33 15.25 -14.08 5.30
N GLU A 34 14.56 -14.86 4.48
CA GLU A 34 14.78 -16.30 4.36
C GLU A 34 15.98 -16.55 3.43
N MET A 35 17.19 -16.46 3.99
CA MET A 35 18.44 -16.58 3.24
C MET A 35 18.55 -17.88 2.42
N ASN A 36 17.91 -18.95 2.89
CA ASN A 36 17.92 -20.25 2.22
C ASN A 36 16.97 -20.32 1.00
N ASN A 37 16.06 -19.36 0.83
CA ASN A 37 14.99 -19.45 -0.18
C ASN A 37 14.64 -18.09 -0.81
N LEU A 38 15.66 -17.36 -1.25
CA LEU A 38 15.49 -16.07 -1.93
C LEU A 38 14.77 -16.19 -3.29
N PRO A 39 15.05 -17.22 -4.13
CA PRO A 39 14.30 -17.47 -5.35
C PRO A 39 12.96 -18.17 -5.05
N SER A 40 11.96 -17.43 -4.59
CA SER A 40 10.67 -17.98 -4.17
C SER A 40 9.49 -17.08 -4.55
N GLN A 41 8.28 -17.66 -4.49
CA GLN A 41 7.04 -16.91 -4.70
C GLN A 41 6.81 -15.85 -3.61
N LYS A 42 7.38 -16.04 -2.41
CA LYS A 42 7.28 -15.09 -1.27
C LYS A 42 7.84 -13.71 -1.61
N TYR A 43 8.97 -13.66 -2.33
CA TYR A 43 9.63 -12.42 -2.75
C TYR A 43 9.35 -12.07 -4.21
N GLU A 44 8.41 -12.76 -4.85
CA GLU A 44 8.03 -12.57 -6.26
C GLU A 44 9.23 -12.67 -7.24
N THR A 45 10.26 -13.43 -6.87
CA THR A 45 11.49 -13.59 -7.68
C THR A 45 11.36 -14.66 -8.76
N LEU A 46 10.36 -15.53 -8.64
CA LEU A 46 9.98 -16.52 -9.67
C LEU A 46 8.95 -15.94 -10.67
N PRO A 47 8.71 -16.60 -11.81
CA PRO A 47 7.61 -16.25 -12.71
C PRO A 47 6.27 -16.26 -11.97
N LEU A 48 5.51 -15.18 -12.14
CA LEU A 48 4.19 -15.01 -11.55
C LEU A 48 3.12 -15.60 -12.49
N LYS A 49 2.27 -16.48 -11.95
CA LYS A 49 1.09 -17.00 -12.69
C LYS A 49 0.03 -15.92 -12.92
N HIS A 50 0.01 -14.93 -12.03
CA HIS A 50 -0.93 -13.81 -12.05
C HIS A 50 -0.22 -12.55 -12.53
N GLY A 51 -0.92 -11.76 -13.35
CA GLY A 51 -0.36 -10.64 -14.08
C GLY A 51 -0.28 -10.89 -15.59
N HIS A 52 0.07 -9.85 -16.34
CA HIS A 52 0.12 -9.90 -17.80
C HIS A 52 1.56 -9.98 -18.32
N LEU A 53 1.72 -10.63 -19.47
CA LEU A 53 2.99 -10.64 -20.20
C LEU A 53 3.41 -9.21 -20.58
N PRO A 54 4.72 -8.92 -20.70
CA PRO A 54 5.22 -7.60 -21.09
C PRO A 54 4.54 -7.01 -22.32
N GLY A 55 4.33 -7.82 -23.37
CA GLY A 55 3.69 -7.41 -24.63
C GLY A 55 2.16 -7.38 -24.62
N TYR A 56 1.48 -7.66 -23.51
CA TYR A 56 0.03 -7.61 -23.45
C TYR A 56 -0.51 -6.19 -23.69
N MET A 57 -1.37 -6.01 -24.69
CA MET A 57 -1.90 -4.69 -25.08
C MET A 57 -3.32 -4.41 -24.57
N GLY A 58 -3.93 -5.36 -23.85
CA GLY A 58 -5.24 -5.14 -23.24
C GLY A 58 -5.15 -4.19 -22.04
N HIS A 59 -6.31 -3.65 -21.66
CA HIS A 59 -6.42 -2.78 -20.50
C HIS A 59 -6.15 -3.55 -19.20
N VAL A 60 -5.33 -2.97 -18.33
CA VAL A 60 -5.06 -3.46 -16.97
C VAL A 60 -5.58 -2.41 -15.99
N PRO A 61 -6.53 -2.75 -15.10
CA PRO A 61 -6.97 -1.82 -14.05
C PRO A 61 -5.79 -1.33 -13.23
N GLY A 62 -5.76 -0.02 -12.94
CA GLY A 62 -4.72 0.65 -12.15
C GLY A 62 -3.33 0.69 -12.79
N ALA A 63 -3.26 0.77 -14.13
CA ALA A 63 -2.01 0.99 -14.88
C ALA A 63 -1.14 2.16 -14.36
N ASN A 64 -1.74 3.16 -13.72
CA ASN A 64 -1.04 4.32 -13.14
C ASN A 64 -0.89 4.24 -11.61
N GLY A 65 -1.39 3.19 -10.97
CA GLY A 65 -1.35 3.02 -9.52
C GLY A 65 0.00 2.56 -9.01
N SER A 66 0.69 1.70 -9.76
CA SER A 66 2.02 1.21 -9.41
C SER A 66 3.13 2.12 -9.94
N ILE A 67 4.15 2.37 -9.14
CA ILE A 67 5.37 3.07 -9.55
C ILE A 67 6.60 2.18 -9.39
N ALA A 68 7.49 2.19 -10.39
CA ALA A 68 8.77 1.46 -10.40
C ALA A 68 8.68 -0.08 -10.14
N GLN A 69 7.66 -0.74 -10.72
CA GLN A 69 7.51 -2.20 -10.69
C GLN A 69 7.41 -2.76 -12.11
N ARG A 70 7.83 -4.01 -12.33
CA ARG A 70 7.64 -4.67 -13.63
C ARG A 70 6.16 -4.99 -13.85
N LYS A 71 5.73 -5.03 -15.12
CA LYS A 71 4.31 -5.19 -15.52
C LYS A 71 3.57 -6.33 -14.82
N ALA A 72 4.21 -7.49 -14.65
CA ALA A 72 3.60 -8.62 -13.96
C ALA A 72 3.35 -8.36 -12.47
N GLN A 73 4.31 -7.74 -11.77
CA GLN A 73 4.17 -7.38 -10.35
C GLN A 73 3.14 -6.26 -10.16
N SER A 74 3.21 -5.22 -10.99
CA SER A 74 2.24 -4.12 -11.01
C SER A 74 0.80 -4.63 -11.14
N ALA A 75 0.55 -5.53 -12.10
CA ALA A 75 -0.76 -6.13 -12.29
C ALA A 75 -1.21 -6.98 -11.09
N LEU A 76 -0.31 -7.80 -10.52
CA LEU A 76 -0.57 -8.60 -9.33
C LEU A 76 -0.96 -7.73 -8.13
N HIS A 77 -0.14 -6.73 -7.80
CA HIS A 77 -0.37 -5.86 -6.64
C HIS A 77 -1.64 -5.03 -6.80
N THR A 78 -1.91 -4.54 -8.01
CA THR A 78 -3.14 -3.80 -8.29
C THR A 78 -4.38 -4.70 -8.19
N GLN A 79 -4.28 -5.94 -8.67
CA GLN A 79 -5.37 -6.90 -8.50
C GLN A 79 -5.63 -7.20 -7.03
N ASN A 80 -4.59 -7.38 -6.21
CA ASN A 80 -4.72 -7.59 -4.77
C ASN A 80 -5.32 -6.37 -4.05
N HIS A 81 -4.91 -5.16 -4.46
CA HIS A 81 -5.46 -3.91 -3.95
C HIS A 81 -6.98 -3.84 -4.19
N LEU A 82 -7.43 -4.11 -5.42
CA LEU A 82 -8.85 -4.11 -5.78
C LEU A 82 -9.62 -5.26 -5.12
N ALA A 83 -9.03 -6.46 -5.03
CA ALA A 83 -9.67 -7.64 -4.44
C ALA A 83 -9.97 -7.47 -2.95
N THR A 84 -9.13 -6.71 -2.23
CA THR A 84 -9.26 -6.46 -0.79
C THR A 84 -9.92 -5.12 -0.47
N ALA A 85 -10.24 -4.30 -1.48
CA ALA A 85 -10.81 -2.96 -1.28
C ALA A 85 -12.16 -2.97 -0.55
N SER A 86 -12.94 -4.04 -0.68
CA SER A 86 -14.23 -4.20 0.01
C SER A 86 -14.10 -4.35 1.53
N LEU A 87 -12.90 -4.71 2.03
CA LEU A 87 -12.63 -4.82 3.46
C LEU A 87 -12.32 -3.46 4.11
N LEU A 88 -12.15 -2.41 3.30
CA LEU A 88 -11.79 -1.07 3.75
C LEU A 88 -13.01 -0.12 3.69
N PRO A 89 -12.93 1.05 4.35
CA PRO A 89 -13.94 2.09 4.21
C PRO A 89 -14.16 2.50 2.74
N LYS A 90 -15.38 2.95 2.43
CA LYS A 90 -15.83 3.30 1.07
C LYS A 90 -14.96 4.34 0.35
N GLU A 91 -14.29 5.22 1.11
CA GLU A 91 -13.38 6.25 0.60
C GLU A 91 -11.95 6.01 1.09
N SER A 92 -11.53 4.74 1.07
CA SER A 92 -10.14 4.40 1.41
C SER A 92 -9.17 5.02 0.40
N PRO A 93 -7.93 5.30 0.83
CA PRO A 93 -6.92 5.87 -0.05
C PRO A 93 -6.70 5.03 -1.30
N GLN A 94 -6.50 5.72 -2.42
CA GLN A 94 -6.33 5.10 -3.74
C GLN A 94 -4.99 4.36 -3.90
N THR A 95 -3.99 4.71 -3.10
CA THR A 95 -2.64 4.11 -3.12
C THR A 95 -2.48 3.03 -2.05
N ASP A 96 -1.38 2.28 -2.14
CA ASP A 96 -0.99 1.25 -1.18
C ASP A 96 0.54 1.07 -1.18
N MET A 97 1.09 0.60 -0.06
CA MET A 97 2.53 0.32 0.08
C MET A 97 3.01 -0.74 -0.90
N SER A 98 2.15 -1.67 -1.32
CA SER A 98 2.48 -2.67 -2.34
C SER A 98 2.59 -2.09 -3.75
N LEU A 99 2.06 -0.89 -4.01
CA LEU A 99 2.06 -0.24 -5.33
C LEU A 99 3.21 0.78 -5.47
N VAL A 100 3.67 1.32 -4.35
CA VAL A 100 4.84 2.21 -4.28
C VAL A 100 6.14 1.42 -4.43
N ASP A 101 7.23 2.10 -4.76
CA ASP A 101 8.54 1.49 -4.87
C ASP A 101 9.03 1.00 -3.50
N LEU A 102 9.48 -0.26 -3.44
CA LEU A 102 10.02 -0.82 -2.21
C LEU A 102 11.46 -0.34 -2.00
N ARG A 103 11.58 0.75 -1.26
CA ARG A 103 12.87 1.34 -0.90
C ARG A 103 13.63 0.51 0.14
N PRO A 104 14.96 0.32 -0.02
CA PRO A 104 15.78 -0.39 0.97
C PRO A 104 15.63 0.16 2.40
N GLU A 105 15.48 1.47 2.53
CA GLU A 105 15.35 2.17 3.82
C GLU A 105 14.05 1.85 4.57
N GLN A 106 13.03 1.39 3.84
CA GLN A 106 11.66 1.24 4.36
C GLN A 106 11.21 -0.21 4.44
N ARG A 107 11.95 -1.15 3.83
CA ARG A 107 11.63 -2.58 3.81
C ARG A 107 11.32 -3.16 5.20
N SER A 108 12.07 -2.71 6.22
CA SER A 108 11.91 -3.15 7.61
C SER A 108 10.64 -2.65 8.30
N MET A 109 9.89 -1.72 7.69
CA MET A 109 8.69 -1.12 8.26
C MET A 109 8.87 -0.57 9.69
N ALA A 110 10.06 -0.02 9.98
CA ALA A 110 10.43 0.51 11.29
C ALA A 110 9.65 1.76 11.73
N LYS A 111 8.96 2.42 10.79
CA LYS A 111 8.10 3.58 11.04
C LYS A 111 6.79 3.42 10.28
N VAL A 112 5.84 4.29 10.58
CA VAL A 112 4.62 4.44 9.79
C VAL A 112 4.94 5.37 8.61
N TYR A 113 5.27 4.77 7.46
CA TYR A 113 5.78 5.51 6.30
C TYR A 113 4.69 6.08 5.40
N MET A 114 3.54 5.39 5.30
CA MET A 114 2.39 5.79 4.48
C MET A 114 1.18 5.92 5.40
N TYR A 115 0.67 7.14 5.53
CA TYR A 115 -0.41 7.48 6.47
C TYR A 115 -1.12 8.77 6.11
N ALA A 116 -0.41 9.72 5.49
CA ALA A 116 -0.95 11.03 5.14
C ALA A 116 -2.12 10.90 4.15
N GLU A 117 -2.12 9.83 3.35
CA GLU A 117 -3.13 9.53 2.34
C GLU A 117 -4.51 9.21 2.94
N ASP A 118 -4.58 8.77 4.21
CA ASP A 118 -5.82 8.49 4.94
C ASP A 118 -6.10 9.49 6.06
N ALA A 119 -5.20 10.45 6.29
CA ALA A 119 -5.33 11.38 7.39
C ALA A 119 -6.52 12.31 7.16
N LYS A 120 -7.57 12.18 7.99
CA LYS A 120 -8.71 13.09 7.98
C LYS A 120 -8.23 14.52 8.25
N SER A 121 -8.33 15.36 7.23
CA SER A 121 -7.88 16.74 7.28
C SER A 121 -8.84 17.65 6.54
N ASP A 122 -8.93 18.91 6.99
CA ASP A 122 -9.66 19.97 6.32
C ASP A 122 -8.73 20.90 5.53
N PHE A 123 -7.47 20.47 5.32
CA PHE A 123 -6.39 21.23 4.67
C PHE A 123 -6.83 21.96 3.39
N LEU A 124 -7.57 21.28 2.52
CA LEU A 124 -8.07 21.85 1.27
C LEU A 124 -9.59 21.66 1.12
N LYS A 125 -10.32 21.64 2.24
CA LYS A 125 -11.78 21.61 2.24
C LYS A 125 -12.32 23.03 2.35
N PHE A 126 -12.72 23.58 1.22
CA PHE A 126 -13.29 24.93 1.15
C PHE A 126 -14.78 24.94 1.50
N PRO A 127 -15.31 26.10 1.91
CA PRO A 127 -16.75 26.29 2.07
C PRO A 127 -17.48 25.97 0.76
N THR A 128 -18.48 25.10 0.87
CA THR A 128 -19.48 24.87 -0.17
C THR A 128 -20.56 25.96 -0.07
N PRO A 129 -21.45 26.13 -1.07
CA PRO A 129 -22.57 27.07 -0.94
C PRO A 129 -23.43 26.84 0.33
N LYS A 130 -23.52 25.59 0.81
CA LYS A 130 -24.24 25.23 2.04
C LYS A 130 -23.48 25.56 3.32
N THR A 131 -22.15 25.61 3.25
CA THR A 131 -21.27 25.80 4.42
C THR A 131 -20.55 27.15 4.38
N PHE A 132 -20.97 28.06 3.48
CA PHE A 132 -20.45 29.42 3.42
C PHE A 132 -20.85 30.17 4.68
N ASP A 133 -19.84 30.54 5.46
CA ASP A 133 -19.99 31.40 6.61
C ASP A 133 -19.07 32.61 6.43
N HIS A 134 -19.66 33.79 6.57
CA HIS A 134 -19.01 35.08 6.48
C HIS A 134 -18.33 35.47 7.81
N ARG A 135 -18.35 34.57 8.81
CA ARG A 135 -17.64 34.65 10.09
C ARG A 135 -17.96 35.93 10.87
N ARG A 136 -19.23 36.36 10.90
CA ARG A 136 -19.64 37.52 11.70
C ARG A 136 -19.54 37.18 13.19
N SER A 137 -18.55 37.79 13.84
CA SER A 137 -18.40 37.88 15.31
C SER A 137 -19.32 38.92 15.89
#